data_AF-A0A4R6EG61-F1
#
_entry.id   AF-A0A4R6EG61-F1
#
_cell.length_a   1.000
_cell.length_b   1.000
_cell.length_c   1.000
_cell.angle_alpha   90.00
_cell.angle_beta   90.00
_cell.angle_gamma   90.00
#
_symmetry.space_group_name_H-M   'P 1'
#
loop_
_entity.id
_entity.type
_entity.pdbx_description
1 polymer ?
#
loop_
_entity_poly.entity_id
_entity_poly.type
_entity_poly.pdbx_seq_one_letter_code
_entity_poly.pdbx_strand_id
1 'polypeptide(L)'
;MSGKISWITNLRGIACLMVVMIHTTTWYITNAHSISPLNWDIANLLNSASRVSVPLFFMISGYLFFGERSAEPRHFLRIGLCLLFYSAVALAYILLFTHINAELSLKYLLQKPVFYHLWFFFAIFVIYLLSPLIQVKSVNGWMLLALMIVLGIVANPNTVPLKTGGFQWLPVNLYIDGDTFYYVLYGLLGRALGMMDTDKKPLTLLCAALFAASVWVISHGTLHELKWRGNFADTWYLYAGPMVFICAVTLLTLVKNTLNGRELPGLRTISQHSLGIYGFHALIIHALRARGLELKSWPILDIVWIFCATLAGSLLLSMLVQRIDTRRLVS
;
A
#
# COMPACT_ATOMS: atom_id res chain seq x y z
N MET A 1 -11.01 0.52 30.21
CA MET A 1 -10.30 1.71 29.67
C MET A 1 -9.09 1.29 28.83
N SER A 2 -9.32 0.58 27.73
CA SER A 2 -8.28 0.21 26.74
C SER A 2 -8.70 0.80 25.40
N GLY A 3 -8.61 2.13 25.31
CA GLY A 3 -8.79 2.86 24.05
C GLY A 3 -7.61 2.58 23.12
N LYS A 4 -7.46 1.34 22.65
CA LYS A 4 -6.73 1.10 21.41
C LYS A 4 -7.39 2.00 20.38
N ILE A 5 -6.57 2.82 19.77
CA ILE A 5 -6.98 3.88 18.87
C ILE A 5 -7.68 3.24 17.68
N SER A 6 -9.02 3.20 17.71
CA SER A 6 -9.83 2.36 16.82
C SER A 6 -9.58 2.65 15.34
N TRP A 7 -9.23 3.90 15.02
CA TRP A 7 -8.91 4.30 13.65
C TRP A 7 -7.71 3.54 13.10
N ILE A 8 -6.72 3.12 13.92
CA ILE A 8 -5.56 2.36 13.45
C ILE A 8 -6.00 0.97 12.99
N THR A 9 -6.83 0.30 13.79
CA THR A 9 -7.35 -1.03 13.46
C THR A 9 -8.18 -0.96 12.18
N ASN A 10 -9.08 0.03 12.07
CA ASN A 10 -9.91 0.25 10.90
C ASN A 10 -9.07 0.60 9.65
N LEU A 11 -8.11 1.52 9.77
CA LEU A 11 -7.23 1.93 8.67
C LEU A 11 -6.38 0.78 8.16
N ARG A 12 -5.85 -0.05 9.06
CA ARG A 12 -5.10 -1.27 8.69
C ARG A 12 -5.98 -2.26 7.91
N GLY A 13 -7.23 -2.44 8.35
CA GLY A 13 -8.21 -3.27 7.64
C GLY A 13 -8.49 -2.74 6.23
N ILE A 14 -8.74 -1.44 6.09
CA ILE A 14 -8.96 -0.77 4.80
C ILE A 14 -7.75 -0.90 3.88
N ALA A 15 -6.54 -0.61 4.39
CA ALA A 15 -5.30 -0.73 3.63
C ALA A 15 -5.07 -2.17 3.13
N CYS A 16 -5.37 -3.17 3.96
CA CYS A 16 -5.24 -4.58 3.59
C CYS A 16 -6.21 -4.98 2.45
N LEU A 17 -7.48 -4.52 2.50
CA LEU A 17 -8.43 -4.72 1.40
C LEU A 17 -7.93 -4.05 0.11
N MET A 18 -7.41 -2.83 0.22
CA MET A 18 -6.86 -2.10 -0.92
C MET A 18 -5.65 -2.81 -1.56
N VAL A 19 -4.77 -3.45 -0.79
CA VAL A 19 -3.67 -4.27 -1.37
C VAL A 19 -4.24 -5.38 -2.26
N VAL A 20 -5.23 -6.12 -1.77
CA VAL A 20 -5.87 -7.20 -2.56
C VAL A 20 -6.53 -6.63 -3.82
N MET A 21 -7.15 -5.45 -3.73
CA MET A 21 -7.79 -4.77 -4.87
C MET A 21 -6.78 -4.35 -5.95
N ILE A 22 -5.61 -3.79 -5.58
CA ILE A 22 -4.54 -3.46 -6.54
C ILE A 22 -4.17 -4.70 -7.36
N HIS A 23 -3.89 -5.82 -6.70
CA HIS A 23 -3.42 -7.02 -7.38
C HIS A 23 -4.52 -7.71 -8.18
N THR A 24 -5.77 -7.66 -7.70
CA THR A 24 -6.93 -8.18 -8.43
C THR A 24 -7.15 -7.45 -9.76
N THR A 25 -6.97 -6.12 -9.75
CA THR A 25 -7.18 -5.27 -10.94
C THR A 25 -5.96 -5.22 -11.87
N THR A 26 -4.77 -5.62 -11.41
CA THR A 26 -3.51 -5.47 -12.17
C THR A 26 -3.57 -6.11 -13.55
N TRP A 27 -4.13 -7.31 -13.70
CA TRP A 27 -4.21 -7.98 -15.01
C TRP A 27 -5.02 -7.16 -16.03
N TYR A 28 -6.11 -6.53 -15.61
CA TYR A 28 -6.92 -5.66 -16.48
C TYR A 28 -6.15 -4.44 -16.94
N ILE A 29 -5.38 -3.84 -16.02
CA ILE A 29 -4.61 -2.63 -16.32
C ILE A 29 -3.49 -2.91 -17.32
N THR A 30 -2.76 -4.01 -17.14
CA THR A 30 -1.60 -4.34 -17.96
C THR A 30 -1.95 -5.00 -19.30
N ASN A 31 -3.19 -5.47 -19.47
CA ASN A 31 -3.67 -6.07 -20.72
C ASN A 31 -4.73 -5.18 -21.39
N ALA A 32 -4.50 -3.86 -21.40
CA ALA A 32 -5.47 -2.86 -21.84
C ALA A 32 -6.08 -3.14 -23.23
N HIS A 33 -5.30 -3.68 -24.17
CA HIS A 33 -5.76 -4.00 -25.52
C HIS A 33 -6.75 -5.18 -25.60
N SER A 34 -6.79 -6.02 -24.56
CA SER A 34 -7.69 -7.18 -24.48
C SER A 34 -8.98 -6.87 -23.74
N ILE A 35 -9.13 -5.66 -23.20
CA ILE A 35 -10.22 -5.26 -22.32
C ILE A 35 -10.99 -4.10 -22.96
N SER A 36 -12.31 -4.09 -22.83
CA SER A 36 -13.10 -2.95 -23.31
C SER A 36 -12.75 -1.67 -22.54
N PRO A 37 -12.85 -0.48 -23.18
CA PRO A 37 -12.50 0.79 -22.54
C PRO A 37 -13.19 1.02 -21.19
N LEU A 38 -14.50 0.74 -21.11
CA LEU A 38 -15.27 0.89 -19.87
C LEU A 38 -14.76 0.00 -18.74
N ASN A 39 -14.45 -1.27 -19.04
CA ASN A 39 -13.95 -2.20 -18.03
C ASN A 39 -12.54 -1.84 -17.57
N TRP A 40 -11.71 -1.34 -18.49
CA TRP A 40 -10.39 -0.82 -18.17
C TRP A 40 -10.47 0.41 -17.27
N ASP A 41 -11.36 1.36 -17.58
CA ASP A 41 -11.57 2.57 -16.77
C ASP A 41 -12.03 2.24 -15.34
N ILE A 42 -12.96 1.27 -15.19
CA ILE A 42 -13.41 0.80 -13.88
C ILE A 42 -12.25 0.16 -13.10
N ALA A 43 -11.49 -0.74 -13.75
CA ALA A 43 -10.32 -1.35 -13.12
C ALA A 43 -9.29 -0.28 -12.71
N ASN A 44 -9.07 0.72 -13.58
CA ASN A 44 -8.12 1.81 -13.36
C ASN A 44 -8.54 2.68 -12.18
N LEU A 45 -9.83 3.01 -12.08
CA LEU A 45 -10.37 3.77 -10.96
C LEU A 45 -10.22 3.01 -9.64
N LEU A 46 -10.57 1.73 -9.59
CA LEU A 46 -10.42 0.87 -8.42
C LEU A 46 -8.94 0.73 -7.99
N ASN A 47 -8.05 0.55 -8.97
CA ASN A 47 -6.62 0.46 -8.74
C ASN A 47 -6.07 1.78 -8.18
N SER A 48 -6.39 2.91 -8.83
CA SER A 48 -6.02 4.27 -8.42
C SER A 48 -6.46 4.59 -6.99
N ALA A 49 -7.71 4.26 -6.63
CA ALA A 49 -8.24 4.43 -5.28
C ALA A 49 -7.52 3.58 -4.22
N SER A 50 -6.90 2.48 -4.64
CA SER A 50 -6.26 1.51 -3.76
C SER A 50 -4.74 1.71 -3.61
N ARG A 51 -4.10 2.50 -4.49
CA ARG A 51 -2.64 2.77 -4.48
C ARG A 51 -2.11 3.29 -3.16
N VAL A 52 -2.97 3.95 -2.39
CA VAL A 52 -2.67 4.49 -1.06
C VAL A 52 -2.39 3.41 0.01
N SER A 53 -2.77 2.15 -0.23
CA SER A 53 -2.64 1.03 0.72
C SER A 53 -1.27 0.91 1.38
N VAL A 54 -0.20 0.85 0.58
CA VAL A 54 1.18 0.67 1.08
C VAL A 54 1.65 1.88 1.91
N PRO A 55 1.52 3.14 1.43
CA PRO A 55 1.74 4.33 2.26
C PRO A 55 1.04 4.30 3.62
N LEU A 56 -0.21 3.85 3.69
CA LEU A 56 -0.94 3.77 4.96
C LEU A 56 -0.28 2.81 5.96
N PHE A 57 0.29 1.69 5.51
CA PHE A 57 1.04 0.79 6.40
C PHE A 57 2.31 1.44 6.96
N PHE A 58 3.02 2.23 6.17
CA PHE A 58 4.15 3.03 6.66
C PHE A 58 3.70 4.09 7.66
N MET A 59 2.60 4.81 7.37
CA MET A 59 2.04 5.80 8.29
C MET A 59 1.60 5.18 9.62
N ILE A 60 0.91 4.02 9.59
CA ILE A 60 0.53 3.26 10.79
C ILE A 60 1.77 2.85 11.58
N SER A 61 2.82 2.39 10.90
CA SER A 61 4.06 1.94 11.54
C SER A 61 4.81 3.09 12.19
N GLY A 62 4.94 4.23 11.51
CA GLY A 62 5.53 5.43 12.08
C GLY A 62 4.73 5.97 13.26
N TYR A 63 3.39 5.95 13.19
CA TYR A 63 2.55 6.33 14.32
C TYR A 63 2.85 5.52 15.59
N LEU A 64 3.11 4.22 15.43
CA LEU A 64 3.41 3.28 16.52
C LEU A 64 4.85 3.37 17.03
N PHE A 65 5.83 3.64 16.15
CA PHE A 65 7.27 3.47 16.46
C PHE A 65 8.14 4.72 16.33
N PHE A 66 7.67 5.84 15.78
CA PHE A 66 8.42 7.10 15.71
C PHE A 66 8.07 8.06 16.87
N GLY A 67 7.77 7.50 18.04
CA GLY A 67 7.38 8.22 19.24
C GLY A 67 8.29 7.86 20.42
N GLU A 68 7.70 7.75 21.61
CA GLU A 68 8.41 7.30 22.81
C GLU A 68 8.77 5.81 22.77
N ARG A 69 8.05 5.04 21.95
CA ARG A 69 8.30 3.62 21.72
C ARG A 69 9.00 3.46 20.38
N SER A 70 10.01 2.60 20.34
CA SER A 70 10.73 2.20 19.14
C SER A 70 10.55 0.71 18.86
N ALA A 71 10.98 0.26 17.67
CA ALA A 71 10.94 -1.14 17.31
C ALA A 71 11.97 -1.94 18.13
N GLU A 72 11.48 -2.89 18.91
CA GLU A 72 12.30 -3.84 19.68
C GLU A 72 12.80 -5.04 18.83
N PRO A 73 13.84 -5.78 19.27
CA PRO A 73 14.39 -6.96 18.57
C PRO A 73 13.36 -8.01 18.13
N ARG A 74 12.30 -8.22 18.93
CA ARG A 74 11.20 -9.14 18.58
C ARG A 74 10.49 -8.77 17.27
N HIS A 75 10.41 -7.49 16.95
CA HIS A 75 9.78 -7.01 15.72
C HIS A 75 10.64 -7.32 14.49
N PHE A 76 11.96 -7.17 14.62
CA PHE A 76 12.92 -7.55 13.58
C PHE A 76 12.93 -9.06 13.35
N LEU A 77 12.96 -9.85 14.43
CA LEU A 77 12.85 -11.30 14.36
C LEU A 77 11.56 -11.71 13.64
N ARG A 78 10.43 -11.07 13.97
CA ARG A 78 9.15 -11.30 13.31
C ARG A 78 9.22 -10.99 11.80
N ILE A 79 9.80 -9.87 11.39
CA ILE A 79 9.97 -9.54 9.96
C ILE A 79 10.80 -10.63 9.27
N GLY A 80 11.95 -11.02 9.85
CA GLY A 80 12.81 -12.05 9.29
C GLY A 80 12.11 -13.41 9.14
N LEU A 81 11.39 -13.84 10.19
CA LEU A 81 10.62 -15.08 10.17
C LEU A 81 9.46 -15.04 9.16
N CYS A 82 8.74 -13.91 9.06
CA CYS A 82 7.68 -13.73 8.07
C CYS A 82 8.25 -13.79 6.65
N LEU A 83 9.34 -13.06 6.39
CA LEU A 83 9.99 -13.06 5.08
C LEU A 83 10.46 -14.47 4.71
N LEU A 84 11.10 -15.20 5.63
CA LEU A 84 11.52 -16.58 5.40
C LEU A 84 10.33 -17.50 5.13
N PHE A 85 9.30 -17.45 5.97
CA PHE A 85 8.11 -18.30 5.84
C PHE A 85 7.38 -18.05 4.53
N TYR A 86 7.03 -16.80 4.21
CA TYR A 86 6.29 -16.49 2.98
C TYR A 86 7.16 -16.68 1.72
N SER A 87 8.49 -16.51 1.81
CA SER A 87 9.40 -16.87 0.73
C SER A 87 9.43 -18.38 0.48
N ALA A 88 9.47 -19.19 1.55
CA ALA A 88 9.43 -20.65 1.45
C ALA A 88 8.10 -21.13 0.86
N VAL A 89 6.97 -20.56 1.31
CA VAL A 89 5.64 -20.85 0.74
C VAL A 89 5.58 -20.46 -0.74
N ALA A 90 6.08 -19.28 -1.12
CA ALA A 90 6.11 -18.83 -2.51
C ALA A 90 7.00 -19.73 -3.38
N LEU A 91 8.18 -20.13 -2.87
CA LEU A 91 9.08 -21.04 -3.57
C LEU A 91 8.43 -22.42 -3.75
N ALA A 92 7.83 -22.99 -2.70
CA ALA A 92 7.10 -24.25 -2.78
C ALA A 92 5.96 -24.18 -3.82
N TYR A 93 5.24 -23.06 -3.84
CA TYR A 93 4.20 -22.83 -4.85
C TYR A 93 4.78 -22.82 -6.28
N ILE A 94 5.88 -22.10 -6.51
CA ILE A 94 6.56 -22.05 -7.82
C ILE A 94 7.00 -23.46 -8.24
N LEU A 95 7.67 -24.20 -7.36
CA LEU A 95 8.18 -25.54 -7.66
C LEU A 95 7.08 -26.56 -7.97
N LEU A 96 5.95 -26.47 -7.27
CA LEU A 96 4.87 -27.45 -7.39
C LEU A 96 3.87 -27.12 -8.50
N PHE A 97 3.69 -25.84 -8.83
CA PHE A 97 2.59 -25.39 -9.69
C PHE A 97 3.03 -24.55 -10.89
N THR A 98 4.32 -24.27 -11.07
CA THR A 98 4.83 -23.54 -12.23
C THR A 98 5.98 -24.28 -12.91
N HIS A 99 6.13 -24.11 -14.22
CA HIS A 99 7.25 -24.67 -14.99
C HIS A 99 8.51 -23.77 -14.95
N ILE A 100 8.62 -22.87 -13.97
CA ILE A 100 9.74 -21.92 -13.85
C ILE A 100 10.97 -22.65 -13.31
N ASN A 101 12.15 -22.35 -13.88
CA ASN A 101 13.41 -22.98 -13.49
C ASN A 101 13.78 -22.61 -12.03
N ALA A 102 13.73 -23.62 -11.16
CA ALA A 102 14.06 -23.55 -9.73
C ALA A 102 15.45 -22.95 -9.44
N GLU A 103 16.43 -23.24 -10.30
CA GLU A 103 17.82 -22.81 -10.14
C GLU A 103 17.95 -21.29 -10.25
N LEU A 104 17.18 -20.67 -11.17
CA LEU A 104 17.17 -19.22 -11.35
C LEU A 104 16.51 -18.52 -10.15
N SER A 105 15.43 -19.09 -9.61
CA SER A 105 14.77 -18.58 -8.40
C SER A 105 15.68 -18.64 -7.17
N LEU A 106 16.51 -19.69 -7.06
CA LEU A 106 17.46 -19.85 -5.97
C LEU A 106 18.66 -18.89 -6.08
N LYS A 107 19.17 -18.66 -7.30
CA LYS A 107 20.31 -17.78 -7.58
C LYS A 107 20.06 -16.31 -7.21
N TYR A 108 18.81 -15.85 -7.31
CA TYR A 108 18.43 -14.46 -7.03
C TYR A 108 17.71 -14.24 -5.69
N LEU A 109 17.57 -15.27 -4.86
CA LEU A 109 16.81 -15.26 -3.61
C LEU A 109 17.24 -14.12 -2.64
N LEU A 110 18.52 -13.76 -2.65
CA LEU A 110 19.09 -12.69 -1.81
C LEU A 110 19.05 -11.29 -2.47
N GLN A 111 18.82 -11.22 -3.78
CA GLN A 111 18.87 -9.96 -4.55
C GLN A 111 17.48 -9.42 -4.87
N LYS A 112 16.49 -10.30 -4.99
CA LYS A 112 15.11 -9.96 -5.31
C LYS A 112 14.16 -10.79 -4.46
N PRO A 113 13.01 -10.24 -4.03
CA PRO A 113 12.01 -11.02 -3.32
C PRO A 113 11.55 -12.18 -4.22
N VAL A 114 11.33 -13.36 -3.63
CA VAL A 114 10.89 -14.58 -4.33
C VAL A 114 9.57 -14.35 -5.08
N PHE A 115 8.72 -13.48 -4.53
CA PHE A 115 7.51 -13.01 -5.17
C PHE A 115 7.40 -11.49 -5.04
N TYR A 116 6.86 -10.84 -6.06
CA TYR A 116 6.91 -9.38 -6.19
C TYR A 116 6.39 -8.64 -4.96
N HIS A 117 5.36 -9.14 -4.26
CA HIS A 117 4.73 -8.43 -3.15
C HIS A 117 5.60 -8.37 -1.89
N LEU A 118 6.52 -9.33 -1.69
CA LEU A 118 7.35 -9.47 -0.48
C LEU A 118 8.36 -8.34 -0.25
N TRP A 119 8.54 -7.45 -1.23
CA TRP A 119 9.41 -6.27 -1.15
C TRP A 119 9.12 -5.38 0.07
N PHE A 120 7.84 -5.31 0.50
CA PHE A 120 7.42 -4.46 1.62
C PHE A 120 8.13 -4.84 2.93
N PHE A 121 8.50 -6.11 3.14
CA PHE A 121 9.27 -6.52 4.33
C PHE A 121 10.66 -5.86 4.40
N PHE A 122 11.30 -5.62 3.25
CA PHE A 122 12.58 -4.91 3.20
C PHE A 122 12.39 -3.43 3.51
N ALA A 123 11.36 -2.80 2.95
CA ALA A 123 11.06 -1.39 3.21
C ALA A 123 10.68 -1.13 4.68
N ILE A 124 9.84 -1.99 5.28
CA ILE A 124 9.42 -1.84 6.67
C ILE A 124 10.57 -2.11 7.65
N PHE A 125 11.53 -2.97 7.28
CA PHE A 125 12.74 -3.17 8.06
C PHE A 125 13.52 -1.86 8.24
N VAL A 126 13.64 -1.04 7.19
CA VAL A 126 14.29 0.28 7.25
C VAL A 126 13.54 1.21 8.22
N ILE A 127 12.21 1.24 8.16
CA ILE A 127 11.39 2.02 9.10
C ILE A 127 11.66 1.61 10.55
N TYR A 128 11.76 0.31 10.82
CA TYR A 128 12.01 -0.18 12.18
C TYR A 128 13.44 0.12 12.62
N LEU A 129 14.41 0.00 11.71
CA LEU A 129 15.81 0.31 11.97
C LEU A 129 16.01 1.78 12.36
N LEU A 130 15.27 2.70 11.72
CA LEU A 130 15.35 4.13 12.02
C LEU A 130 14.53 4.54 13.26
N SER A 131 13.60 3.70 13.72
CA SER A 131 12.73 4.04 14.85
C SER A 131 13.41 4.46 16.16
N PRO A 132 14.55 3.88 16.62
CA PRO A 132 15.23 4.37 17.82
C PRO A 132 15.91 5.73 17.61
N LEU A 133 16.18 6.14 16.37
CA LEU A 133 16.83 7.41 16.05
C LEU A 133 15.83 8.55 15.81
N ILE A 134 14.56 8.22 15.59
CA ILE A 134 13.51 9.16 15.19
C ILE A 134 12.44 9.25 16.27
N GLN A 135 12.34 10.42 16.89
CA GLN A 135 11.21 10.78 17.75
C GLN A 135 10.54 12.05 17.18
N VAL A 136 9.37 11.87 16.56
CA VAL A 136 8.62 12.98 15.95
C VAL A 136 8.02 13.84 17.05
N LYS A 137 8.39 15.12 17.05
CA LYS A 137 7.85 16.13 17.97
C LYS A 137 6.47 16.61 17.49
N SER A 138 5.67 17.15 18.41
CA SER A 138 4.45 17.85 18.06
C SER A 138 4.77 19.09 17.23
N VAL A 139 4.13 19.22 16.08
CA VAL A 139 4.34 20.33 15.14
C VAL A 139 3.02 21.08 14.90
N ASN A 140 3.11 22.39 14.65
CA ASN A 140 1.96 23.18 14.23
C ASN A 140 1.44 22.66 12.88
N GLY A 141 0.12 22.59 12.70
CA GLY A 141 -0.52 22.15 11.46
C GLY A 141 -0.13 22.96 10.22
N TRP A 142 0.14 24.26 10.36
CA TRP A 142 0.64 25.07 9.24
C TRP A 142 2.05 24.67 8.80
N MET A 143 2.93 24.39 9.77
CA MET A 143 4.27 23.90 9.48
C MET A 143 4.21 22.51 8.84
N LEU A 144 3.35 21.62 9.34
CA LEU A 144 3.15 20.31 8.74
C LEU A 144 2.62 20.42 7.30
N LEU A 145 1.65 21.31 7.06
CA LEU A 145 1.12 21.57 5.72
C LEU A 145 2.20 22.08 4.77
N ALA A 146 3.03 23.04 5.22
CA ALA A 146 4.16 23.54 4.44
C ALA A 146 5.15 22.42 4.10
N LEU A 147 5.51 21.57 5.07
CA LEU A 147 6.39 20.42 4.84
C LEU A 147 5.80 19.42 3.85
N MET A 148 4.49 19.15 3.93
CA MET A 148 3.80 18.25 2.99
C MET A 148 3.78 18.81 1.57
N ILE A 149 3.55 20.11 1.40
CA ILE A 149 3.58 20.76 0.08
C ILE A 149 5.00 20.74 -0.49
N VAL A 150 6.00 21.13 0.31
CA VAL A 150 7.39 21.21 -0.14
C VAL A 150 7.92 19.82 -0.49
N LEU A 151 7.84 18.84 0.40
CA LEU A 151 8.46 17.53 0.21
C LEU A 151 7.61 16.59 -0.65
N GLY A 152 6.29 16.69 -0.55
CA GLY A 152 5.34 15.81 -1.23
C GLY A 152 5.05 16.21 -2.68
N ILE A 153 5.19 17.50 -3.02
CA ILE A 153 4.79 18.04 -4.33
C ILE A 153 5.93 18.83 -4.98
N VAL A 154 6.39 19.91 -4.34
CA VAL A 154 7.31 20.88 -4.97
C VAL A 154 8.68 20.27 -5.25
N ALA A 155 9.26 19.60 -4.25
CA ALA A 155 10.57 18.97 -4.33
C ALA A 155 10.51 17.48 -4.68
N ASN A 156 9.33 16.97 -5.06
CA ASN A 156 9.15 15.56 -5.34
C ASN A 156 9.68 15.21 -6.73
N PRO A 157 10.71 14.35 -6.86
CA PRO A 157 11.28 14.00 -8.16
C PRO A 157 10.28 13.33 -9.11
N ASN A 158 9.19 12.76 -8.57
CA ASN A 158 8.11 12.14 -9.33
C ASN A 158 7.02 13.14 -9.80
N THR A 159 7.17 14.43 -9.50
CA THR A 159 6.26 15.47 -10.02
C THR A 159 6.54 15.73 -11.49
N VAL A 160 5.48 15.80 -12.30
CA VAL A 160 5.57 16.08 -13.75
C VAL A 160 6.36 17.38 -13.97
N PRO A 161 7.45 17.36 -14.77
CA PRO A 161 8.29 18.53 -14.93
C PRO A 161 7.55 19.72 -15.55
N LEU A 162 7.63 20.89 -14.90
CA LEU A 162 7.12 22.14 -15.44
C LEU A 162 8.28 22.98 -15.97
N LYS A 163 8.35 23.15 -17.29
CA LYS A 163 9.40 23.93 -17.96
C LYS A 163 8.79 25.12 -18.69
N THR A 164 9.32 26.32 -18.48
CA THR A 164 8.99 27.51 -19.29
C THR A 164 10.26 28.26 -19.65
N GLY A 165 10.41 28.67 -20.92
CA GLY A 165 11.58 29.42 -21.38
C GLY A 165 12.93 28.72 -21.19
N GLY A 166 12.97 27.38 -21.23
CA GLY A 166 14.19 26.59 -20.96
C GLY A 166 14.53 26.41 -19.48
N PHE A 167 13.81 27.08 -18.57
CA PHE A 167 13.96 26.92 -17.13
C PHE A 167 12.99 25.86 -16.58
N GLN A 168 13.47 24.97 -15.72
CA GLN A 168 12.65 23.95 -15.04
C GLN A 168 12.23 24.46 -13.66
N TRP A 169 10.95 24.79 -13.52
CA TRP A 169 10.34 25.28 -12.28
C TRP A 169 10.05 24.16 -11.29
N LEU A 170 9.62 23.00 -11.79
CA LEU A 170 9.30 21.83 -11.00
C LEU A 170 9.86 20.56 -11.64
N PRO A 171 10.23 19.56 -10.82
CA PRO A 171 10.39 19.66 -9.37
C PRO A 171 11.61 20.50 -8.97
N VAL A 172 11.53 21.14 -7.79
CA VAL A 172 12.67 21.84 -7.18
C VAL A 172 13.65 20.81 -6.64
N ASN A 173 14.89 20.84 -7.13
CA ASN A 173 15.89 19.87 -6.73
C ASN A 173 16.42 20.15 -5.31
N LEU A 174 15.87 19.47 -4.31
CA LEU A 174 16.40 19.44 -2.94
C LEU A 174 17.35 18.25 -2.70
N TYR A 175 17.88 17.63 -3.75
CA TYR A 175 18.69 16.42 -3.70
C TYR A 175 17.99 15.24 -2.99
N ILE A 176 16.66 15.16 -3.15
CA ILE A 176 15.86 14.03 -2.68
C ILE A 176 15.92 12.96 -3.76
N ASP A 177 16.43 11.78 -3.40
CA ASP A 177 16.51 10.62 -4.29
C ASP A 177 16.01 9.34 -3.59
N GLY A 178 15.40 8.47 -4.39
CA GLY A 178 14.90 7.16 -3.98
C GLY A 178 13.56 7.14 -3.23
N ASP A 179 12.76 6.12 -3.52
CA ASP A 179 11.45 5.90 -2.89
C ASP A 179 11.50 5.71 -1.37
N THR A 180 12.64 5.22 -0.84
CA THR A 180 12.82 4.98 0.60
C THR A 180 12.66 6.26 1.40
N PHE A 181 13.08 7.42 0.86
CA PHE A 181 12.84 8.71 1.49
C PHE A 181 11.34 8.94 1.75
N TYR A 182 10.51 8.64 0.75
CA TYR A 182 9.05 8.78 0.85
C TYR A 182 8.43 7.79 1.83
N TYR A 183 8.95 6.57 1.92
CA TYR A 183 8.48 5.59 2.90
C TYR A 183 8.75 6.05 4.34
N VAL A 184 9.93 6.61 4.60
CA VAL A 184 10.27 7.23 5.88
C VAL A 184 9.39 8.47 6.12
N LEU A 185 9.20 9.31 5.12
CA LEU A 185 8.34 10.50 5.19
C LEU A 185 6.89 10.11 5.54
N TYR A 186 6.34 9.04 4.95
CA TYR A 186 5.03 8.51 5.34
C TYR A 186 5.01 8.10 6.82
N GLY A 187 6.05 7.44 7.32
CA GLY A 187 6.18 7.13 8.75
C GLY A 187 6.15 8.40 9.62
N LEU A 188 6.93 9.41 9.26
CA LEU A 188 6.98 10.70 9.97
C LEU A 188 5.60 11.39 9.99
N LEU A 189 4.94 11.46 8.83
CA LEU A 189 3.62 12.08 8.70
C LEU A 189 2.54 11.29 9.42
N GLY A 190 2.59 9.95 9.40
CA GLY A 190 1.68 9.10 10.15
C GLY A 190 1.72 9.39 11.64
N ARG A 191 2.92 9.57 12.20
CA ARG A 191 3.09 9.99 13.60
C ARG A 191 2.61 11.41 13.84
N ALA A 192 3.04 12.37 13.03
CA ALA A 192 2.67 13.79 13.18
C ALA A 192 1.15 13.99 13.12
N LEU A 193 0.50 13.50 12.06
CA LEU A 193 -0.96 13.59 11.88
C LEU A 193 -1.72 12.82 12.96
N GLY A 194 -1.21 11.67 13.39
CA GLY A 194 -1.86 10.87 14.43
C GLY A 194 -1.84 11.53 15.81
N MET A 195 -0.85 12.38 16.12
CA MET A 195 -0.80 13.14 17.38
C MET A 195 -1.65 14.42 17.36
N MET A 196 -1.89 15.00 16.19
CA MET A 196 -2.64 16.25 16.07
C MET A 196 -4.13 16.06 16.36
N ASP A 197 -4.81 17.11 16.85
CA ASP A 197 -6.27 17.13 16.83
C ASP A 197 -6.76 17.59 15.44
N THR A 198 -7.31 16.64 14.70
CA THR A 198 -7.78 16.83 13.32
C THR A 198 -9.29 16.74 13.20
N ASP A 199 -10.02 16.49 14.30
CA ASP A 199 -11.46 16.18 14.25
C ASP A 199 -12.32 17.44 14.05
N LYS A 200 -12.24 17.97 12.83
CA LYS A 200 -12.95 19.17 12.39
C LYS A 200 -13.71 18.83 11.11
N LYS A 201 -15.05 18.95 11.15
CA LYS A 201 -15.94 18.72 9.99
C LYS A 201 -15.43 19.34 8.67
N PRO A 202 -15.02 20.63 8.59
CA PRO A 202 -14.54 21.20 7.34
C PRO A 202 -13.24 20.53 6.85
N LEU A 203 -12.33 20.16 7.75
CA LEU A 203 -11.11 19.44 7.40
C LEU A 203 -11.43 18.04 6.88
N THR A 204 -12.37 17.33 7.52
CA THR A 204 -12.81 16.00 7.07
C THR A 204 -13.40 16.05 5.65
N LEU A 205 -14.25 17.04 5.35
CA LEU A 205 -14.81 17.24 4.01
C LEU A 205 -13.75 17.61 2.99
N LEU A 206 -12.81 18.49 3.35
CA LEU A 206 -11.68 18.85 2.50
C LEU A 206 -10.82 17.62 2.18
N CYS A 207 -10.49 16.79 3.18
CA CYS A 207 -9.73 15.56 2.97
C CYS A 207 -10.50 14.57 2.06
N ALA A 208 -11.82 14.43 2.22
CA ALA A 208 -12.62 13.59 1.33
C ALA A 208 -12.60 14.10 -0.13
N ALA A 209 -12.76 15.41 -0.33
CA ALA A 209 -12.70 16.03 -1.64
C ALA A 209 -11.32 15.90 -2.29
N LEU A 210 -10.25 16.15 -1.53
CA LEU A 210 -8.87 16.00 -2.02
C LEU A 210 -8.53 14.54 -2.34
N PHE A 211 -8.97 13.58 -1.51
CA PHE A 211 -8.80 12.17 -1.81
C PHE A 211 -9.47 11.79 -3.14
N ALA A 212 -10.74 12.16 -3.32
CA ALA A 212 -11.49 11.90 -4.55
C ALA A 212 -10.83 12.57 -5.77
N ALA A 213 -10.40 13.82 -5.63
CA ALA A 213 -9.71 14.55 -6.69
C ALA A 213 -8.37 13.89 -7.06
N SER A 214 -7.55 13.51 -6.08
CA SER A 214 -6.28 12.83 -6.33
C SER A 214 -6.47 11.47 -6.99
N VAL A 215 -7.47 10.68 -6.58
CA VAL A 215 -7.83 9.42 -7.26
C VAL A 215 -8.25 9.67 -8.71
N TRP A 216 -9.05 10.71 -8.96
CA TRP A 216 -9.45 11.09 -10.31
C TRP A 216 -8.24 11.49 -11.17
N VAL A 217 -7.31 12.28 -10.63
CA VAL A 217 -6.07 12.69 -11.32
C VAL A 217 -5.20 11.46 -11.64
N ILE A 218 -5.01 10.53 -10.70
CA ILE A 218 -4.24 9.30 -10.95
C ILE A 218 -4.89 8.50 -12.08
N SER A 219 -6.21 8.29 -12.01
CA SER A 219 -6.95 7.51 -13.02
C SER A 219 -6.88 8.17 -14.40
N HIS A 220 -7.15 9.48 -14.51
CA HIS A 220 -7.12 10.20 -15.78
C HIS A 220 -5.70 10.36 -16.32
N GLY A 221 -4.71 10.59 -15.45
CA GLY A 221 -3.30 10.63 -15.82
C GLY A 221 -2.84 9.30 -16.42
N THR A 222 -3.22 8.19 -15.79
CA THR A 222 -2.92 6.84 -16.29
C THR A 222 -3.60 6.58 -17.64
N LEU A 223 -4.87 6.97 -17.80
CA LEU A 223 -5.58 6.85 -19.07
C LEU A 223 -4.94 7.70 -20.17
N HIS A 224 -4.51 8.92 -19.85
CA HIS A 224 -3.82 9.80 -20.78
C HIS A 224 -2.50 9.19 -21.24
N GLU A 225 -1.70 8.66 -20.31
CA GLU A 225 -0.45 7.98 -20.67
C GLU A 225 -0.67 6.72 -21.50
N LEU A 226 -1.70 5.91 -21.18
CA LEU A 226 -2.06 4.75 -21.97
C LEU A 226 -2.36 5.14 -23.43
N LYS A 227 -3.16 6.19 -23.63
CA LYS A 227 -3.51 6.69 -24.97
C LYS A 227 -2.29 7.27 -25.71
N TRP A 228 -1.43 7.99 -24.99
CA TRP A 228 -0.25 8.63 -25.57
C TRP A 228 0.84 7.63 -25.95
N ARG A 229 1.16 6.70 -25.04
CA ARG A 229 2.23 5.72 -25.22
C ARG A 229 1.78 4.48 -25.98
N GLY A 230 0.47 4.28 -26.12
CA GLY A 230 -0.12 3.08 -26.70
C GLY A 230 -0.02 1.83 -25.79
N ASN A 231 0.48 1.96 -24.56
CA ASN A 231 0.57 0.88 -23.58
C ASN A 231 0.55 1.45 -22.15
N PHE A 232 0.24 0.60 -21.17
CA PHE A 232 0.20 0.97 -19.77
C PHE A 232 1.58 1.45 -19.26
N ALA A 233 1.56 2.54 -18.49
CA ALA A 233 2.70 3.04 -17.72
C ALA A 233 2.27 3.25 -16.27
N ASP A 234 3.15 2.95 -15.33
CA ASP A 234 2.90 3.00 -13.89
C ASP A 234 3.27 4.35 -13.24
N THR A 235 3.58 5.38 -14.04
CA THR A 235 4.03 6.70 -13.57
C THR A 235 3.11 7.29 -12.49
N TRP A 236 1.80 7.29 -12.72
CA TRP A 236 0.80 7.84 -11.80
C TRP A 236 0.49 6.90 -10.63
N TYR A 237 0.96 5.66 -10.69
CA TYR A 237 0.75 4.62 -9.69
C TYR A 237 1.93 4.50 -8.71
N LEU A 238 3.01 5.24 -8.92
CA LEU A 238 4.17 5.24 -8.04
C LEU A 238 3.79 5.61 -6.61
N TYR A 239 4.21 4.80 -5.64
CA TYR A 239 3.94 5.06 -4.23
C TYR A 239 4.59 6.34 -3.73
N ALA A 240 5.72 6.74 -4.32
CA ALA A 240 6.39 8.01 -4.04
C ALA A 240 5.82 9.19 -4.87
N GLY A 241 4.81 8.95 -5.72
CA GLY A 241 4.19 9.96 -6.56
C GLY A 241 3.38 10.99 -5.76
N PRO A 242 3.30 12.25 -6.23
CA PRO A 242 2.66 13.34 -5.48
C PRO A 242 1.16 13.10 -5.21
N MET A 243 0.44 12.50 -6.16
CA MET A 243 -0.99 12.22 -5.97
C MET A 243 -1.24 11.08 -4.98
N VAL A 244 -0.43 10.02 -5.01
CA VAL A 244 -0.50 8.93 -4.02
C VAL A 244 -0.14 9.45 -2.63
N PHE A 245 0.81 10.39 -2.54
CA PHE A 245 1.14 11.09 -1.31
C PHE A 245 -0.04 11.88 -0.74
N ILE A 246 -0.72 12.70 -1.55
CA ILE A 246 -1.92 13.43 -1.13
C ILE A 246 -3.02 12.46 -0.69
N CYS A 247 -3.25 11.37 -1.44
CA CYS A 247 -4.18 10.32 -1.05
C CYS A 247 -3.87 9.74 0.33
N ALA A 248 -2.60 9.47 0.65
CA ALA A 248 -2.19 8.89 1.93
C ALA A 248 -2.50 9.80 3.11
N VAL A 249 -2.11 11.07 3.01
CA VAL A 249 -2.35 12.09 4.04
C VAL A 249 -3.85 12.30 4.26
N THR A 250 -4.61 12.44 3.17
CA THR A 250 -6.04 12.75 3.22
C THR A 250 -6.87 11.57 3.71
N LEU A 251 -6.58 10.35 3.24
CA LEU A 251 -7.30 9.15 3.66
C LEU A 251 -7.01 8.78 5.12
N LEU A 252 -5.76 8.91 5.58
CA LEU A 252 -5.45 8.72 7.00
C LEU A 252 -6.25 9.68 7.86
N THR A 253 -6.27 10.97 7.50
CA THR A 253 -6.99 12.01 8.24
C THR A 253 -8.50 11.75 8.21
N LEU A 254 -9.05 11.36 7.06
CA LEU A 254 -10.46 11.02 6.89
C LEU A 254 -10.86 9.84 7.79
N VAL A 255 -10.13 8.73 7.76
CA VAL A 255 -10.41 7.54 8.58
C VAL A 255 -10.22 7.85 10.07
N LYS A 256 -9.20 8.62 10.43
CA LYS A 256 -8.98 9.08 11.80
C LYS A 256 -10.15 9.90 12.33
N ASN A 257 -10.72 10.79 11.54
CA ASN A 257 -11.83 11.63 11.99
C ASN A 257 -13.17 10.89 11.98
N THR A 258 -13.39 9.96 11.04
CA THR A 258 -14.70 9.31 10.85
C THR A 258 -14.84 7.94 11.49
N LEU A 259 -13.73 7.21 11.68
CA LEU A 259 -13.73 5.81 12.12
C LEU A 259 -12.91 5.59 13.41
N ASN A 260 -12.86 6.58 14.30
CA ASN A 260 -12.18 6.45 15.60
C ASN A 260 -13.10 6.02 16.76
N GLY A 261 -14.42 6.19 16.62
CA GLY A 261 -15.36 5.90 17.71
C GLY A 261 -15.44 4.42 18.11
N ARG A 262 -15.25 3.50 17.17
CA ARG A 262 -15.22 2.05 17.43
C ARG A 262 -14.47 1.29 16.34
N GLU A 263 -13.92 0.12 16.69
CA GLU A 263 -13.44 -0.84 15.69
C GLU A 263 -14.64 -1.48 14.97
N LEU A 264 -14.65 -1.42 13.64
CA LEU A 264 -15.69 -2.09 12.85
C LEU A 264 -15.40 -3.60 12.82
N PRO A 265 -16.36 -4.49 13.15
CA PRO A 265 -16.10 -5.93 13.30
C PRO A 265 -15.41 -6.57 12.09
N GLY A 266 -15.88 -6.27 10.87
CA GLY A 266 -15.25 -6.78 9.64
C GLY A 266 -13.81 -6.30 9.48
N LEU A 267 -13.57 -4.99 9.61
CA LEU A 267 -12.22 -4.43 9.49
C LEU A 267 -11.28 -4.92 10.59
N ARG A 268 -11.79 -5.16 11.81
CA ARG A 268 -11.02 -5.75 12.90
C ARG A 268 -10.53 -7.14 12.54
N THR A 269 -11.38 -8.01 11.98
CA THR A 269 -10.98 -9.34 11.54
C THR A 269 -9.91 -9.26 10.44
N ILE A 270 -10.11 -8.42 9.43
CA ILE A 270 -9.11 -8.21 8.36
C ILE A 270 -7.79 -7.68 8.93
N SER A 271 -7.85 -6.72 9.84
CA SER A 271 -6.69 -6.09 10.48
C SER A 271 -5.88 -7.05 11.33
N GLN A 272 -6.55 -8.02 11.99
CA GLN A 272 -5.89 -9.07 12.77
C GLN A 272 -5.15 -10.09 11.90
N HIS A 273 -5.68 -10.35 10.70
CA HIS A 273 -5.12 -11.30 9.74
C HIS A 273 -4.34 -10.61 8.60
N SER A 274 -4.06 -9.31 8.71
CA SER A 274 -3.52 -8.53 7.59
C SER A 274 -2.18 -9.05 7.09
N LEU A 275 -1.35 -9.59 7.99
CA LEU A 275 -0.06 -10.19 7.66
C LEU A 275 -0.23 -11.46 6.82
N GLY A 276 -1.08 -12.39 7.25
CA GLY A 276 -1.40 -13.59 6.49
C GLY A 276 -2.07 -13.28 5.15
N ILE A 277 -3.02 -12.33 5.13
CA ILE A 277 -3.64 -11.88 3.88
C ILE A 277 -2.58 -11.35 2.92
N TYR A 278 -1.71 -10.47 3.41
CA TYR A 278 -0.58 -9.97 2.63
C TYR A 278 0.35 -11.10 2.15
N GLY A 279 0.63 -12.11 2.96
CA GLY A 279 1.47 -13.23 2.54
C GLY A 279 0.88 -14.09 1.42
N PHE A 280 -0.42 -14.42 1.50
CA PHE A 280 -1.06 -15.40 0.63
C PHE A 280 -1.76 -14.82 -0.62
N HIS A 281 -2.26 -13.58 -0.57
CA HIS A 281 -3.17 -13.06 -1.61
C HIS A 281 -2.62 -13.20 -3.03
N ALA A 282 -1.34 -12.87 -3.24
CA ALA A 282 -0.73 -12.89 -4.57
C ALA A 282 -0.64 -14.31 -5.15
N LEU A 283 -0.39 -15.32 -4.30
CA LEU A 283 -0.35 -16.73 -4.69
C LEU A 283 -1.75 -17.24 -5.06
N ILE A 284 -2.78 -16.82 -4.33
CA ILE A 284 -4.16 -17.21 -4.62
C ILE A 284 -4.64 -16.57 -5.92
N ILE A 285 -4.38 -15.27 -6.13
CA ILE A 285 -4.70 -14.59 -7.40
C ILE A 285 -4.03 -15.32 -8.55
N HIS A 286 -2.74 -15.63 -8.44
CA HIS A 286 -2.01 -16.36 -9.46
C HIS A 286 -2.62 -17.76 -9.70
N ALA A 287 -2.95 -18.50 -8.65
CA ALA A 287 -3.56 -19.83 -8.76
C ALA A 287 -4.94 -19.80 -9.44
N LEU A 288 -5.78 -18.82 -9.11
CA LEU A 288 -7.09 -18.65 -9.74
C LEU A 288 -6.94 -18.36 -11.24
N ARG A 289 -6.05 -17.43 -11.61
CA ARG A 289 -5.77 -17.07 -13.00
C ARG A 289 -5.15 -18.23 -13.79
N ALA A 290 -4.13 -18.88 -13.25
CA ALA A 290 -3.41 -19.97 -13.91
C ALA A 290 -4.29 -21.21 -14.18
N ARG A 291 -5.31 -21.44 -13.33
CA ARG A 291 -6.27 -22.55 -13.50
C ARG A 291 -7.50 -22.17 -14.34
N GLY A 292 -7.53 -20.96 -14.90
CA GLY A 292 -8.66 -20.49 -15.70
C GLY A 292 -9.96 -20.31 -14.90
N LEU A 293 -9.88 -20.13 -13.58
CA LEU A 293 -11.05 -19.88 -12.70
C LEU A 293 -11.50 -18.41 -12.75
N GLU A 294 -11.33 -17.79 -13.91
CA GLU A 294 -11.65 -16.40 -14.19
C GLU A 294 -12.90 -16.28 -15.05
N LEU A 295 -13.70 -15.26 -14.78
CA LEU A 295 -14.93 -14.95 -15.48
C LEU A 295 -14.63 -14.00 -16.65
N LYS A 296 -13.85 -14.46 -17.64
CA LYS A 296 -13.38 -13.63 -18.79
C LYS A 296 -14.50 -12.83 -19.47
N SER A 297 -15.68 -13.44 -19.60
CA SER A 297 -16.84 -12.83 -20.25
C SER A 297 -17.48 -11.69 -19.44
N TRP A 298 -17.18 -11.59 -18.14
CA TRP A 298 -17.78 -10.63 -17.22
C TRP A 298 -16.70 -9.92 -16.38
N PRO A 299 -15.91 -8.99 -16.95
CA PRO A 299 -14.75 -8.38 -16.27
C PRO A 299 -15.03 -7.79 -14.89
N ILE A 300 -16.15 -7.10 -14.70
CA ILE A 300 -16.51 -6.52 -13.40
C ILE A 300 -16.83 -7.63 -12.38
N LEU A 301 -17.59 -8.64 -12.79
CA LEU A 301 -17.91 -9.78 -11.95
C LEU A 301 -16.66 -10.59 -11.61
N ASP A 302 -15.72 -10.71 -12.54
CA ASP A 302 -14.42 -11.32 -12.31
C ASP A 302 -13.59 -10.56 -11.27
N ILE A 303 -13.52 -9.22 -11.34
CA ILE A 303 -12.84 -8.41 -10.31
C ILE A 303 -13.45 -8.71 -8.93
N VAL A 304 -14.77 -8.73 -8.82
CA VAL A 304 -15.45 -9.04 -7.55
C VAL A 304 -15.17 -10.48 -7.10
N TRP A 305 -15.24 -11.44 -8.03
CA TRP A 305 -14.99 -12.85 -7.76
C TRP A 305 -13.57 -13.09 -7.28
N ILE A 306 -12.55 -12.65 -8.03
CA ILE A 306 -11.15 -12.84 -7.70
C ILE A 306 -10.82 -12.13 -6.39
N PHE A 307 -11.33 -10.92 -6.16
CA PHE A 307 -11.16 -10.21 -4.90
C PHE A 307 -11.72 -11.01 -3.71
N CYS A 308 -12.98 -11.44 -3.80
CA CYS A 308 -13.66 -12.18 -2.74
C CYS A 308 -13.02 -13.54 -2.48
N ALA A 309 -12.74 -14.31 -3.53
CA ALA A 309 -12.09 -15.62 -3.44
C ALA A 309 -10.68 -15.50 -2.84
N THR A 310 -9.92 -14.50 -3.26
CA THR A 310 -8.58 -14.22 -2.72
C THR A 310 -8.63 -13.83 -1.26
N LEU A 311 -9.53 -12.90 -0.89
CA LEU A 311 -9.67 -12.45 0.48
C LEU A 311 -10.09 -13.60 1.40
N ALA A 312 -11.12 -14.35 1.00
CA ALA A 312 -11.62 -15.50 1.77
C ALA A 312 -10.56 -16.59 1.90
N GLY A 313 -9.91 -16.97 0.80
CA GLY A 313 -8.84 -17.97 0.82
C GLY A 313 -7.66 -17.55 1.69
N SER A 314 -7.25 -16.27 1.60
CA SER A 314 -6.13 -15.77 2.40
C SER A 314 -6.48 -15.66 3.89
N LEU A 315 -7.73 -15.31 4.22
CA LEU A 315 -8.24 -15.33 5.59
C LEU A 315 -8.24 -16.74 6.17
N LEU A 316 -8.77 -17.72 5.43
CA LEU A 316 -8.80 -19.11 5.87
C LEU A 316 -7.40 -19.67 6.10
N LEU A 317 -6.46 -19.41 5.18
CA LEU A 317 -5.06 -19.81 5.34
C LEU A 317 -4.40 -19.08 6.52
N SER A 318 -4.65 -17.79 6.70
CA SER A 318 -4.13 -17.04 7.86
C SER A 318 -4.67 -17.60 9.18
N MET A 319 -5.96 -17.94 9.25
CA MET A 319 -6.56 -18.60 10.42
C MET A 319 -5.96 -19.98 10.68
N LEU A 320 -5.68 -20.75 9.63
CA LEU A 320 -5.02 -22.05 9.75
C LEU A 320 -3.59 -21.90 10.29
N VAL A 321 -2.80 -20.98 9.72
CA VAL A 321 -1.44 -20.69 10.20
C VAL A 321 -1.49 -20.24 11.66
N GLN A 322 -2.44 -19.39 12.04
CA GLN A 322 -2.58 -18.93 13.42
C GLN A 322 -2.91 -20.05 14.42
N ARG A 323 -3.59 -21.12 13.99
CA ARG A 323 -3.83 -22.30 14.85
C ARG A 323 -2.54 -23.09 15.12
N ILE A 324 -1.62 -23.10 14.16
CA ILE A 324 -0.35 -23.83 14.25
C ILE A 324 0.72 -22.97 14.95
N ASP A 325 0.81 -21.70 14.56
CA ASP A 325 1.73 -20.70 15.10
C ASP A 325 1.18 -20.07 16.39
N THR A 326 1.17 -20.88 17.45
CA THR A 326 0.68 -20.46 18.79
C THR A 326 1.44 -19.27 19.36
N ARG A 327 2.67 -19.02 18.90
CA ARG A 327 3.53 -17.89 19.32
C ARG A 327 3.37 -16.63 18.45
N ARG A 328 2.56 -16.68 17.39
CA ARG A 328 2.29 -15.58 16.45
C ARG A 328 3.54 -14.96 15.83
N LEU A 329 4.50 -15.81 15.47
CA LEU A 329 5.75 -15.44 14.82
C LEU A 329 5.55 -15.08 13.33
N VAL A 330 4.60 -15.69 12.64
CA VAL A 330 4.34 -15.53 11.21
C VAL A 330 2.86 -15.34 10.85
N SER A 331 1.94 -15.64 11.80
CA SER A 331 0.49 -15.47 11.63
C SER A 331 -0.01 -14.03 11.78
#